data_AF-A0A1G7SJL4-F1
#
_entry.id   AF-A0A1G7SJL4-F1
#
_cell.length_a   1.000
_cell.length_b   1.000
_cell.length_c   1.000
_cell.angle_alpha   90.00
_cell.angle_beta   90.00
_cell.angle_gamma   90.00
#
_symmetry.space_group_name_H-M   'P 1'
#
loop_
_entity.id
_entity.type
_entity.pdbx_description
1 polymer ?
#
loop_
_entity_poly.entity_id
_entity_poly.type
_entity_poly.pdbx_seq_one_letter_code
_entity_poly.pdbx_strand_id
1 'polypeptide(L)'
;MIRLSLSGACLLLAACQTELTAPAYETGFERVVDAEGRSLLIPKACRRYDGDGQLIPEEDVLALPLGCANNANLLRMVERRGDVLRGRETGPTLAAPVGRAAQSYLEGFETEEKRRRRQEQAAQNAISGGAR
;
A
#
# COMPACT_ATOMS: atom_id res chain seq x y z
N MET A 1 -14.32 49.51 0.17
CA MET A 1 -14.97 48.19 0.36
C MET A 1 -14.06 47.04 -0.10
N ILE A 2 -12.85 46.89 0.46
CA ILE A 2 -11.85 45.89 -0.02
C ILE A 2 -11.35 44.97 1.12
N ARG A 3 -11.89 45.09 2.34
CA ARG A 3 -11.32 44.41 3.52
C ARG A 3 -11.91 43.04 3.87
N LEU A 4 -12.90 42.54 3.14
CA LEU A 4 -13.51 41.22 3.42
C LEU A 4 -12.91 40.05 2.62
N SER A 5 -12.16 40.31 1.55
CA SER A 5 -11.68 39.25 0.65
C SER A 5 -10.43 38.51 1.14
N LEU A 6 -9.69 39.07 2.11
CA LEU A 6 -8.45 38.46 2.61
C LEU A 6 -8.71 37.30 3.59
N SER A 7 -9.83 37.33 4.32
CA SER A 7 -10.13 36.34 5.36
C SER A 7 -10.57 34.99 4.80
N GLY A 8 -11.16 34.96 3.59
CA GLY A 8 -11.61 33.72 2.95
C GLY A 8 -10.47 32.87 2.38
N ALA A 9 -9.40 33.51 1.89
CA ALA A 9 -8.26 32.81 1.29
C ALA A 9 -7.43 32.02 2.32
N CYS A 10 -7.33 32.50 3.57
CA CYS A 10 -6.61 31.79 4.63
C CYS A 10 -7.30 30.50 5.08
N LEU A 11 -8.63 30.42 5.00
CA LEU A 11 -9.38 29.23 5.43
C LEU A 11 -9.21 28.03 4.47
N LEU A 12 -8.94 28.29 3.18
CA LEU A 12 -8.74 27.22 2.18
C LEU A 12 -7.32 26.62 2.23
N LEU A 13 -6.33 27.32 2.79
CA LEU A 13 -4.94 26.85 2.90
C LEU A 13 -4.69 25.99 4.16
N ALA A 14 -5.63 25.94 5.10
CA ALA A 14 -5.48 25.13 6.32
C ALA A 14 -5.79 23.64 6.14
N ALA A 15 -6.23 23.21 4.94
CA ALA A 15 -6.63 21.82 4.68
C ALA A 15 -5.48 20.87 4.30
N CYS A 16 -4.22 21.31 4.31
CA CYS A 16 -3.07 20.49 3.89
C CYS A 16 -2.38 19.68 5.00
N GLN A 17 -2.89 19.64 6.24
CA GLN A 17 -2.27 18.87 7.34
C GLN A 17 -2.87 17.47 7.52
N THR A 18 -3.01 16.71 6.43
CA THR A 18 -3.29 15.26 6.49
C THR A 18 -2.02 14.42 6.40
N GLU A 19 -0.94 14.83 7.07
CA GLU A 19 0.12 13.88 7.41
C GLU A 19 -0.23 13.24 8.74
N LEU A 20 -0.75 12.00 8.70
CA LEU A 20 -0.68 11.14 9.87
C LEU A 20 0.81 10.90 10.12
N THR A 21 1.37 11.52 11.16
CA THR A 21 2.71 11.22 11.63
C THR A 21 2.81 9.71 11.83
N ALA A 22 3.60 9.04 10.99
CA ALA A 22 3.83 7.62 11.14
C ALA A 22 4.41 7.38 12.54
N PRO A 23 3.94 6.35 13.28
CA PRO A 23 4.56 5.99 14.55
C PRO A 23 6.06 5.78 14.29
N ALA A 24 6.91 6.33 15.15
CA ALA A 24 8.35 6.13 15.05
C ALA A 24 8.65 4.64 15.28
N TYR A 25 8.86 3.90 14.20
CA TYR A 25 9.30 2.51 14.24
C TYR A 25 10.80 2.46 13.90
N GLU A 26 11.57 1.65 14.61
CA GLU A 26 12.99 1.46 14.28
C GLU A 26 13.12 0.76 12.92
N THR A 27 13.62 1.47 11.91
CA THR A 27 13.75 1.01 10.52
C THR A 27 15.04 0.24 10.23
N GLY A 28 15.79 -0.16 11.26
CA GLY A 28 17.10 -0.79 11.13
C GLY A 28 17.07 -2.32 11.09
N PHE A 29 18.12 -2.92 10.51
CA PHE A 29 18.41 -4.34 10.64
C PHE A 29 19.69 -4.53 11.46
N GLU A 30 19.75 -5.62 12.21
CA GLU A 30 20.93 -6.04 12.94
C GLU A 30 21.33 -7.44 12.50
N ARG A 31 22.64 -7.68 12.45
CA ARG A 31 23.21 -8.98 12.10
C ARG A 31 23.30 -9.84 13.36
N VAL A 32 22.67 -11.00 13.31
CA VAL A 32 22.68 -12.00 14.38
C VAL A 32 23.23 -13.31 13.83
N VAL A 33 23.84 -14.13 14.68
CA VAL A 33 24.29 -15.48 14.32
C VAL A 33 23.35 -16.48 15.00
N ASP A 34 22.76 -17.40 14.24
CA ASP A 34 21.88 -18.43 14.80
C ASP A 34 22.66 -19.58 15.46
N ALA A 35 21.93 -20.51 16.08
CA ALA A 35 22.51 -21.68 16.73
C ALA A 35 23.30 -22.59 15.78
N GLU A 36 23.03 -22.52 14.46
CA GLU A 36 23.77 -23.23 13.42
C GLU A 36 24.97 -22.44 12.86
N GLY A 37 25.28 -21.27 13.44
CA GLY A 37 26.41 -20.44 13.03
C GLY A 37 26.16 -19.59 11.78
N ARG A 38 24.91 -19.49 11.30
CA ARG A 38 24.57 -18.71 10.11
C ARG A 38 24.28 -17.27 10.47
N SER A 39 24.74 -16.35 9.62
CA SER A 39 24.47 -14.92 9.80
C SER A 39 23.11 -14.54 9.21
N LEU A 40 22.22 -14.03 10.06
CA LEU A 40 20.88 -13.56 9.72
C LEU A 40 20.78 -12.06 9.94
N LEU A 41 19.99 -11.37 9.11
CA LEU A 41 19.62 -9.97 9.32
C LEU A 41 18.20 -9.92 9.88
N ILE A 42 18.04 -9.34 11.07
CA ILE A 42 16.76 -9.26 11.78
C ILE A 42 16.41 -7.78 11.95
N PRO A 43 15.17 -7.34 11.66
CA PRO A 43 14.73 -5.99 11.99
C PRO A 43 14.88 -5.72 13.50
N LYS A 44 15.47 -4.58 13.86
CA LYS A 44 15.65 -4.18 15.27
C LYS A 44 14.34 -4.13 16.04
N ALA A 45 13.25 -3.73 15.36
CA ALA A 45 11.89 -3.71 15.88
C ALA A 45 11.40 -5.09 16.37
N CYS A 46 12.03 -6.18 15.95
CA CYS A 46 11.64 -7.55 16.31
C CYS A 46 12.49 -8.16 17.43
N ARG A 47 13.51 -7.45 17.93
CA ARG A 47 14.24 -7.89 19.12
C ARG A 47 13.51 -7.45 20.38
N ARG A 48 13.49 -8.34 21.37
CA ARG A 48 12.98 -8.05 22.71
C ARG A 48 14.14 -7.95 23.67
N TYR A 49 14.11 -6.90 24.48
CA TYR A 49 15.00 -6.74 25.61
C TYR A 49 14.17 -6.77 26.89
N ASP A 50 14.73 -7.28 27.98
CA ASP A 50 14.12 -7.21 29.30
C ASP A 50 14.25 -5.80 29.90
N GLY A 51 13.73 -5.63 31.12
CA GLY A 51 13.80 -4.35 31.84
C GLY A 51 15.23 -3.88 32.16
N ASP A 52 16.21 -4.79 32.09
CA ASP A 52 17.63 -4.53 32.34
C ASP A 52 18.41 -4.36 31.02
N GLY A 53 17.71 -4.35 29.87
CA GLY A 53 18.31 -4.16 28.55
C GLY A 53 19.01 -5.39 27.99
N GLN A 54 18.86 -6.57 28.61
CA GLN A 54 19.39 -7.83 28.09
C GLN A 54 18.45 -8.41 27.04
N LEU A 55 19.03 -9.09 26.05
CA LEU A 55 18.24 -9.73 25.00
C LEU A 55 17.45 -10.90 25.60
N ILE A 56 16.13 -10.91 25.39
CA ILE A 56 15.28 -12.04 25.78
C ILE A 56 15.41 -13.12 24.70
N PRO A 57 15.79 -14.36 25.06
CA PRO A 57 15.82 -15.49 24.13
C PRO A 57 14.45 -15.71 23.47
N GLU A 58 14.43 -16.06 22.18
CA GLU A 58 13.20 -16.16 21.40
C GLU A 58 12.24 -17.24 21.95
N GLU A 59 12.80 -18.28 22.57
CA GLU A 59 12.09 -19.34 23.29
C GLU A 59 11.28 -18.85 24.50
N ASP A 60 11.69 -17.73 25.11
CA ASP A 60 11.06 -17.16 26.31
C ASP A 60 10.04 -16.05 25.97
N VAL A 61 9.91 -15.69 24.69
CA VAL A 61 9.02 -14.63 24.21
C VAL A 61 7.69 -15.21 23.71
N LEU A 62 6.70 -15.33 24.60
CA LEU A 62 5.35 -15.84 24.30
C LEU A 62 4.57 -15.06 23.21
N ALA A 63 4.98 -13.85 22.85
CA ALA A 63 4.38 -13.07 21.75
C ALA A 63 5.39 -12.03 21.27
N LEU A 64 5.66 -11.88 19.97
CA LEU A 64 6.45 -10.74 19.47
C LEU A 64 5.64 -9.43 19.51
N PRO A 65 6.29 -8.25 19.50
CA PRO A 65 5.59 -6.96 19.38
C PRO A 65 4.68 -6.89 18.15
N LEU A 66 3.61 -6.09 18.23
CA LEU A 66 2.74 -5.80 17.08
C LEU A 66 3.59 -5.24 15.92
N GLY A 67 3.46 -5.84 14.72
CA GLY A 67 4.25 -5.47 13.53
C GLY A 67 5.42 -6.40 13.23
N CYS A 68 5.84 -7.23 14.19
CA CYS A 68 6.79 -8.31 13.96
C CYS A 68 6.04 -9.61 13.74
N ALA A 69 5.75 -9.90 12.47
CA ALA A 69 5.23 -11.20 12.09
C ALA A 69 6.35 -12.23 12.35
N ASN A 70 6.27 -12.92 13.49
CA ASN A 70 7.21 -14.00 13.74
C ASN A 70 7.00 -15.09 12.68
N ASN A 71 8.07 -15.79 12.31
CA ASN A 71 8.00 -16.86 11.32
C ASN A 71 6.93 -17.90 11.72
N ALA A 72 6.69 -18.11 13.02
CA ALA A 72 5.64 -18.99 13.52
C ALA A 72 4.20 -18.53 13.22
N ASN A 73 3.92 -17.24 13.19
CA ASN A 73 2.63 -16.63 12.87
C ASN A 73 2.45 -16.61 11.35
N LEU A 74 3.50 -16.25 10.60
CA LEU A 74 3.51 -16.37 9.14
C LEU A 74 3.21 -17.82 8.73
N LEU A 75 3.89 -18.81 9.33
CA LEU A 75 3.66 -20.24 9.07
C LEU A 75 2.28 -20.76 9.52
N ARG A 76 1.57 -20.01 10.38
CA ARG A 76 0.18 -20.30 10.77
C ARG A 76 -0.85 -19.65 9.85
N MET A 77 -0.48 -18.59 9.15
CA MET A 77 -1.37 -17.85 8.25
C MET A 77 -1.29 -18.32 6.79
N VAL A 78 -0.20 -18.97 6.39
CA VAL A 78 -0.01 -19.44 5.01
C VAL A 78 -0.77 -20.74 4.71
N GLU A 79 -1.35 -20.82 3.51
CA GLU A 79 -2.03 -22.03 2.99
C GLU A 79 -1.07 -23.23 2.97
N ARG A 80 0.18 -23.03 2.52
CA ARG A 80 1.22 -24.06 2.51
C ARG A 80 2.54 -23.50 3.02
N ARG A 81 3.04 -24.09 4.11
CA ARG A 81 4.30 -23.67 4.78
C ARG A 81 5.51 -23.67 3.86
N GLY A 82 5.57 -24.60 2.90
CA GLY A 82 6.66 -24.69 1.93
C GLY A 82 6.80 -23.47 1.03
N ASP A 83 5.72 -22.71 0.82
CA ASP A 83 5.72 -21.52 -0.04
C ASP A 83 6.49 -20.36 0.61
N VAL A 84 6.58 -20.32 1.94
CA VAL A 84 7.37 -19.30 2.68
C VAL A 84 8.87 -19.48 2.44
N LEU A 85 9.31 -20.74 2.29
CA LEU A 85 10.73 -21.07 2.18
C LEU A 85 11.23 -21.08 0.74
N ARG A 86 10.40 -21.52 -0.21
CA ARG A 86 10.81 -21.75 -1.60
C ARG A 86 10.09 -20.88 -2.62
N GLY A 87 9.02 -20.18 -2.20
CA GLY A 87 8.07 -19.61 -3.14
C GLY A 87 7.38 -20.70 -3.97
N ARG A 88 6.55 -20.28 -4.94
CA ARG A 88 6.03 -21.17 -5.98
C ARG A 88 6.62 -20.75 -7.31
N GLU A 89 6.85 -21.73 -8.17
CA GLU A 89 7.03 -21.42 -9.59
C GLU A 89 5.78 -20.71 -10.07
N THR A 90 5.94 -19.44 -10.42
CA THR A 90 4.93 -18.71 -11.18
C THR A 90 4.89 -19.34 -12.56
N GLY A 91 3.70 -19.58 -13.09
CA GLY A 91 3.54 -20.06 -14.47
C GLY A 91 4.21 -19.12 -15.49
N PRO A 92 4.26 -19.51 -16.77
CA PRO A 92 4.94 -18.74 -17.82
C PRO A 92 4.49 -17.28 -17.81
N THR A 93 5.43 -16.35 -18.01
CA THR A 93 5.14 -14.92 -18.06
C THR A 93 4.08 -14.63 -19.12
N LEU A 94 2.87 -14.29 -18.67
CA LEU A 94 1.70 -14.12 -19.53
C LEU A 94 1.62 -12.70 -20.13
N ALA A 95 2.70 -12.22 -20.75
CA ALA A 95 2.77 -10.85 -21.29
C ALA A 95 1.69 -10.57 -22.35
N ALA A 96 1.51 -11.47 -23.32
CA ALA A 96 0.56 -11.29 -24.41
C ALA A 96 -0.93 -11.27 -23.98
N PRO A 97 -1.44 -12.23 -23.19
CA PRO A 97 -2.84 -12.18 -22.74
C PRO A 97 -3.09 -11.04 -21.74
N VAL A 98 -2.12 -10.68 -20.90
CA VAL A 98 -2.24 -9.49 -20.03
C VAL A 98 -2.32 -8.22 -20.87
N GLY A 99 -1.48 -8.09 -21.90
CA GLY A 99 -1.54 -6.97 -22.84
C GLY A 99 -2.88 -6.85 -23.55
N ARG A 100 -3.46 -7.97 -24.02
CA ARG A 100 -4.80 -7.98 -24.64
C ARG A 100 -5.92 -7.60 -23.67
N ALA A 101 -5.85 -8.07 -22.43
CA ALA A 101 -6.83 -7.70 -21.40
C ALA A 101 -6.76 -6.20 -21.08
N ALA A 102 -5.54 -5.65 -20.97
CA ALA A 102 -5.33 -4.22 -20.78
C ALA A 102 -5.86 -3.41 -21.97
N GLN A 103 -5.58 -3.84 -23.20
CA GLN A 103 -6.11 -3.19 -24.40
C GLN A 103 -7.63 -3.19 -24.43
N SER A 104 -8.27 -4.33 -24.16
CA SER A 104 -9.74 -4.42 -24.11
C SER A 104 -10.36 -3.50 -23.05
N TYR A 105 -9.70 -3.33 -21.90
CA TYR A 105 -10.16 -2.42 -20.86
C TYR A 105 -10.06 -0.95 -21.31
N LEU A 106 -8.94 -0.57 -21.92
CA LEU A 106 -8.70 0.79 -22.40
C LEU A 106 -9.63 1.15 -23.57
N GLU A 107 -9.79 0.27 -24.54
CA GLU A 107 -10.69 0.48 -25.68
C GLU A 107 -12.15 0.59 -25.26
N GLY A 108 -12.60 -0.23 -24.30
CA GLY A 108 -13.95 -0.14 -23.73
C GLY A 108 -14.20 1.22 -23.08
N PHE A 109 -13.23 1.71 -22.30
CA PHE A 109 -13.30 3.03 -21.66
C PHE A 109 -13.34 4.18 -22.67
N GLU A 110 -12.50 4.15 -23.71
CA GLU A 110 -12.51 5.18 -24.75
C GLU A 110 -13.83 5.23 -25.53
N THR A 111 -14.41 4.07 -25.80
CA THR A 111 -15.66 3.98 -26.57
C THR A 111 -16.83 4.57 -25.78
N GLU A 112 -16.88 4.28 -24.48
CA GLU A 112 -17.89 4.82 -23.57
C GLU A 112 -17.72 6.33 -23.36
N GLU A 113 -16.49 6.82 -23.22
CA GLU A 113 -16.20 8.24 -23.09
C GLU A 113 -16.56 9.02 -24.38
N LYS A 114 -16.30 8.45 -25.56
CA LYS A 114 -16.74 9.01 -26.84
C LYS A 114 -18.27 9.07 -26.93
N ARG A 115 -18.96 8.01 -26.48
CA ARG A 115 -20.44 7.97 -26.44
C ARG A 115 -21.00 9.04 -25.51
N ARG A 116 -20.44 9.18 -24.32
CA ARG A 116 -20.80 10.20 -23.33
C ARG A 116 -20.66 11.61 -23.90
N ARG A 117 -19.53 11.93 -24.53
CA ARG A 117 -19.29 13.24 -25.17
C ARG A 117 -20.28 13.55 -26.28
N ARG A 118 -20.63 12.56 -27.12
CA ARG A 118 -21.65 12.75 -28.17
C ARG A 118 -23.02 13.04 -27.59
N GLN A 119 -23.39 12.38 -26.49
CA GLN A 119 -24.65 12.62 -25.81
C GLN A 119 -24.69 14.01 -25.16
N GLU A 120 -23.59 14.46 -24.55
CA GLU A 120 -23.47 15.81 -24.00
C GLU A 120 -23.60 16.88 -25.10
N GLN A 121 -22.91 16.69 -26.24
CA GLN A 121 -23.01 17.60 -27.38
C GLN A 121 -24.43 17.65 -27.96
N ALA A 122 -25.08 16.49 -28.10
CA ALA A 122 -26.47 16.42 -28.56
C ALA A 122 -27.43 17.15 -27.61
N ALA A 123 -27.25 17.00 -26.29
CA ALA A 123 -28.04 17.71 -25.29
C ALA A 123 -27.82 19.23 -25.35
N GLN A 124 -26.58 19.70 -25.48
CA GLN A 124 -26.25 21.13 -25.62
C GLN A 124 -26.83 21.75 -26.90
N ASN A 125 -26.78 21.00 -28.01
CA ASN A 125 -27.37 21.43 -29.28
C ASN A 125 -28.90 21.49 -29.21
N ALA A 126 -29.55 20.56 -28.50
CA ALA A 126 -30.99 20.59 -28.29
C ALA A 126 -31.44 21.80 -27.44
N ILE A 127 -30.67 22.14 -26.39
CA ILE A 127 -30.93 23.30 -25.54
C ILE A 127 -30.74 24.62 -26.31
N SER A 128 -29.69 24.72 -27.13
CA SER A 128 -29.43 25.94 -27.92
C SER A 128 -30.35 26.09 -29.14
N GLY A 129 -30.84 24.99 -29.72
CA GLY A 129 -31.81 24.99 -30.81
C GLY A 129 -33.25 25.33 -30.40
N GLY A 130 -33.61 25.12 -29.12
CA GLY A 130 -34.93 25.47 -28.57
C GLY A 130 -35.06 26.93 -28.11
N ALA A 131 -34.01 27.74 -28.21
CA ALA A 131 -33.98 29.14 -27.80
C ALA A 131 -34.23 30.15 -28.95
N ARG A 132 -34.87 29.72 -30.04
CA ARG A 132 -35.30 30.58 -31.16
C ARG A 132 -36.80 30.60 -31.33
#